data_AF-A0A246BZV9-F1
#
_entry.id   AF-A0A246BZV9-F1
#
_cell.length_a   1.000
_cell.length_b   1.000
_cell.length_c   1.000
_cell.angle_alpha   90.00
_cell.angle_beta   90.00
_cell.angle_gamma   90.00
#
_symmetry.space_group_name_H-M   'P 1'
#
loop_
_entity.id
_entity.type
_entity.pdbx_description
1 polymer ?
#
loop_
_entity_poly.entity_id
_entity_poly.type
_entity_poly.pdbx_seq_one_letter_code
_entity_poly.pdbx_strand_id
1 'polypeptide(L)'
;MRKLLAAAMVLGASAVPVGALATGIAAADDYAGQKYSDVQSELSDAGMKGVVATRSGDSEADDDCVVASSEKASWHKGDNFAPVTDTVLLNLNCNAGVASAKTPGNSAASPEGRAAIAAAKQEAEQEQQQAAADQAKTKH
;
A
#
# COMPACT_ATOMS: atom_id res chain seq x y z
N MET A 1 -59.19 -2.23 -4.98
CA MET A 1 -59.75 -1.43 -6.10
C MET A 1 -59.02 -0.11 -6.20
N ARG A 2 -58.83 0.34 -7.43
CA ARG A 2 -58.00 1.46 -7.91
C ARG A 2 -58.48 2.87 -7.48
N LYS A 3 -57.52 3.81 -7.56
CA LYS A 3 -57.61 5.29 -7.77
C LYS A 3 -57.57 6.15 -6.49
N LEU A 4 -56.45 6.84 -6.20
CA LEU A 4 -55.84 8.03 -6.84
C LEU A 4 -56.41 9.34 -6.31
N LEU A 5 -55.52 10.33 -6.20
CA LEU A 5 -55.67 11.80 -6.06
C LEU A 5 -55.42 12.30 -4.62
N ALA A 6 -54.72 13.42 -4.35
CA ALA A 6 -53.85 14.33 -5.10
C ALA A 6 -53.44 15.45 -4.12
N ALA A 7 -52.37 16.18 -4.47
CA ALA A 7 -52.04 17.54 -4.02
C ALA A 7 -51.52 17.70 -2.57
N ALA A 8 -50.60 18.59 -2.25
CA ALA A 8 -49.64 19.47 -2.93
C ALA A 8 -48.94 20.20 -1.78
N MET A 9 -47.65 20.55 -1.88
CA MET A 9 -47.10 21.79 -1.32
C MET A 9 -45.60 21.86 -1.61
N VAL A 10 -45.28 22.72 -2.57
CA VAL A 10 -43.95 23.23 -2.87
C VAL A 10 -43.51 24.14 -1.74
N LEU A 11 -42.34 23.89 -1.15
CA LEU A 11 -41.51 24.92 -0.54
C LEU A 11 -40.07 24.71 -1.02
N GLY A 12 -39.59 25.67 -1.80
CA GLY A 12 -38.28 25.65 -2.41
C GLY A 12 -37.18 25.75 -1.38
N ALA A 13 -36.24 24.81 -1.45
CA ALA A 13 -34.85 25.06 -1.13
C ALA A 13 -34.12 24.97 -2.47
N SER A 14 -33.48 26.07 -2.88
CA SER A 14 -32.57 26.11 -4.01
C SER A 14 -31.51 25.02 -3.84
N ALA A 15 -31.70 23.89 -4.51
CA ALA A 15 -30.66 22.89 -4.66
C ALA A 15 -29.60 23.50 -5.57
N VAL A 16 -28.53 24.04 -4.98
CA VAL A 16 -27.25 24.13 -5.69
C VAL A 16 -26.92 22.68 -6.01
N PRO A 17 -26.88 22.25 -7.29
CA PRO A 17 -26.27 20.98 -7.57
C PRO A 17 -24.79 21.17 -7.24
N VAL A 18 -24.38 20.72 -6.05
CA VAL A 18 -23.00 20.29 -5.80
C VAL A 18 -22.83 18.98 -6.58
N GLY A 19 -23.04 19.09 -7.89
CA GLY A 19 -22.98 18.02 -8.85
C GLY A 19 -21.51 17.78 -9.12
N ALA A 20 -21.01 16.73 -8.49
CA ALA A 20 -19.91 15.94 -9.01
C ALA A 20 -18.63 16.74 -9.32
N LEU A 21 -17.93 17.16 -8.26
CA LEU A 21 -16.53 16.75 -8.23
C LEU A 21 -16.55 15.23 -8.19
N ALA A 22 -16.58 14.59 -9.36
CA ALA A 22 -16.31 13.17 -9.49
C ALA A 22 -14.88 12.98 -8.98
N THR A 23 -14.73 12.80 -7.68
CA THR A 23 -13.49 12.32 -7.09
C THR A 23 -13.29 10.95 -7.68
N GLY A 24 -12.45 10.86 -8.71
CA GLY A 24 -12.04 9.59 -9.27
C GLY A 24 -11.68 8.66 -8.11
N ILE A 25 -12.11 7.40 -8.20
CA ILE A 25 -11.67 6.40 -7.24
C ILE A 25 -10.16 6.28 -7.47
N ALA A 26 -9.36 6.87 -6.58
CA ALA A 26 -7.94 6.57 -6.56
C ALA A 26 -7.86 5.10 -6.14
N ALA A 27 -7.65 4.22 -7.13
CA ALA A 27 -7.30 2.85 -6.83
C ALA A 27 -5.98 2.92 -6.06
N ALA A 28 -6.00 2.44 -4.82
CA ALA A 28 -4.78 2.24 -4.08
C ALA A 28 -3.95 1.22 -4.85
N ASP A 29 -2.67 1.49 -4.93
CA ASP A 29 -1.71 0.51 -5.43
C ASP A 29 -1.66 -0.65 -4.44
N ASP A 30 -1.97 -1.86 -4.91
CA ASP A 30 -2.17 -3.04 -4.05
C ASP A 30 -0.92 -3.39 -3.23
N TYR A 31 0.27 -3.05 -3.74
CA TYR A 31 1.56 -3.38 -3.13
C TYR A 31 2.21 -2.19 -2.42
N ALA A 32 1.74 -0.97 -2.65
CA ALA A 32 2.35 0.21 -2.03
C ALA A 32 2.23 0.17 -0.50
N GLY A 33 3.34 0.48 0.18
CA GLY A 33 3.46 0.45 1.63
C GLY A 33 3.85 -0.91 2.21
N GLN A 34 3.88 -1.98 1.42
CA GLN A 34 4.34 -3.30 1.86
C GLN A 34 5.87 -3.45 1.72
N LYS A 35 6.47 -4.38 2.47
CA LYS A 35 7.88 -4.75 2.30
C LYS A 35 8.08 -5.49 0.98
N TYR A 36 9.21 -5.23 0.32
CA TYR A 36 9.56 -5.88 -0.94
C TYR A 36 9.59 -7.42 -0.82
N SER A 37 10.13 -7.95 0.27
CA SER A 37 10.18 -9.41 0.53
C SER A 37 8.78 -10.05 0.59
N ASP A 38 7.83 -9.39 1.23
CA ASP A 38 6.43 -9.86 1.31
C ASP A 38 5.77 -9.81 -0.07
N VAL A 39 5.92 -8.69 -0.79
CA VAL A 39 5.38 -8.52 -2.15
C VAL A 39 5.96 -9.54 -3.13
N GLN A 40 7.26 -9.83 -3.02
CA GLN A 40 7.90 -10.86 -3.85
C GLN A 40 7.30 -12.25 -3.59
N SER A 41 6.94 -12.54 -2.35
CA SER A 41 6.28 -13.79 -1.97
C SER A 41 4.85 -13.85 -2.52
N GLU A 42 4.06 -12.79 -2.32
CA GLU A 42 2.69 -12.68 -2.86
C GLU A 42 2.64 -12.80 -4.39
N LEU A 43 3.56 -12.11 -5.09
CA LEU A 43 3.66 -12.20 -6.55
C LEU A 43 4.03 -13.61 -7.00
N SER A 44 4.98 -14.25 -6.30
CA SER A 44 5.39 -15.62 -6.62
C SER A 44 4.22 -16.61 -6.45
N ASP A 45 3.45 -16.47 -5.37
CA ASP A 45 2.25 -17.29 -5.13
C ASP A 45 1.17 -17.07 -6.20
N ALA A 46 1.07 -15.86 -6.75
CA ALA A 46 0.21 -15.53 -7.88
C ALA A 46 0.77 -15.95 -9.26
N GLY A 47 1.96 -16.56 -9.31
CA GLY A 47 2.65 -16.91 -10.56
C GLY A 47 3.16 -15.71 -11.36
N MET A 48 3.28 -14.56 -10.68
CA MET A 48 3.77 -13.29 -11.22
C MET A 48 5.23 -13.07 -10.83
N LYS A 49 5.93 -12.23 -11.58
CA LYS A 49 7.30 -11.82 -11.31
C LYS A 49 7.35 -10.35 -10.88
N GLY A 50 7.80 -10.08 -9.67
CA GLY A 50 8.18 -8.73 -9.28
C GLY A 50 9.60 -8.40 -9.77
N VAL A 51 9.75 -7.22 -10.36
CA VAL A 51 11.02 -6.69 -10.86
C VAL A 51 11.22 -5.30 -10.30
N VAL A 52 12.38 -5.05 -9.69
CA VAL A 52 12.75 -3.70 -9.24
C VAL A 52 12.94 -2.80 -10.45
N ALA A 53 12.05 -1.82 -10.61
CA ALA A 53 12.11 -0.84 -11.68
C ALA A 53 12.92 0.38 -11.26
N THR A 54 12.72 0.86 -10.03
CA THR A 54 13.53 1.93 -9.45
C THR A 54 13.82 1.65 -7.98
N ARG A 55 14.93 2.21 -7.52
CA ARG A 55 15.36 2.16 -6.12
C ARG A 55 15.77 3.56 -5.69
N SER A 56 15.14 4.07 -4.64
CA SER A 56 15.48 5.36 -4.03
C SER A 56 16.02 5.15 -2.62
N GLY A 57 17.21 5.68 -2.34
CA GLY A 57 17.91 5.47 -1.07
C GLY A 57 18.77 4.20 -1.05
N ASP A 58 19.56 4.06 0.00
CA ASP A 58 20.57 3.01 0.19
C ASP A 58 20.80 2.63 1.66
N SER A 59 19.90 3.05 2.55
CA SER A 59 20.03 2.83 3.99
C SER A 59 19.57 1.44 4.44
N GLU A 60 18.61 0.85 3.72
CA GLU A 60 18.07 -0.49 4.00
C GLU A 60 18.53 -1.51 2.95
N ALA A 61 18.49 -2.80 3.32
CA ALA A 61 18.63 -3.90 2.37
C ALA A 61 17.38 -4.02 1.50
N ASP A 62 17.52 -4.59 0.29
CA ASP A 62 16.41 -4.65 -0.67
C ASP A 62 15.17 -5.35 -0.12
N ASP A 63 15.34 -6.44 0.65
CA ASP A 63 14.26 -7.19 1.28
C ASP A 63 13.43 -6.36 2.27
N ASP A 64 14.04 -5.34 2.86
CA ASP A 64 13.43 -4.45 3.85
C ASP A 64 12.88 -3.15 3.24
N CYS A 65 13.17 -2.88 1.96
CA CYS A 65 12.66 -1.70 1.30
C CYS A 65 11.14 -1.76 1.16
N VAL A 66 10.50 -0.59 1.29
CA VAL A 66 9.06 -0.45 1.12
C VAL A 66 8.74 -0.16 -0.34
N VAL A 67 7.74 -0.85 -0.90
CA VAL A 67 7.23 -0.54 -2.24
C VAL A 67 6.53 0.81 -2.18
N ALA A 68 7.05 1.81 -2.90
CA ALA A 68 6.45 3.13 -3.00
C ALA A 68 5.33 3.16 -4.05
N SER A 69 5.50 2.41 -5.14
CA SER A 69 4.48 2.17 -6.15
C SER A 69 4.83 0.94 -6.99
N SER A 70 3.85 0.46 -7.71
CA SER A 70 3.89 -0.68 -8.59
C SER A 70 3.10 -0.42 -9.87
N GLU A 71 3.49 -1.11 -10.94
CA GLU A 71 2.75 -1.08 -12.20
C GLU A 71 2.97 -2.35 -12.99
N LYS A 72 2.06 -2.69 -13.90
CA LYS A 72 2.26 -3.82 -14.80
C LYS A 72 3.26 -3.45 -15.90
N ALA A 73 4.13 -4.39 -16.26
CA ALA A 73 5.05 -4.21 -17.38
C ALA A 73 4.27 -3.93 -18.68
N SER A 74 4.62 -2.84 -19.36
CA SER A 74 3.89 -2.35 -20.55
C SER A 74 4.57 -2.70 -21.87
N TRP A 75 5.65 -3.49 -21.85
CA TRP A 75 6.43 -3.83 -23.03
C TRP A 75 6.12 -5.23 -23.59
N HIS A 76 6.66 -5.47 -24.78
CA HIS A 76 6.65 -6.77 -25.46
C HIS A 76 8.00 -7.48 -25.32
N LYS A 77 8.02 -8.81 -25.29
CA LYS A 77 9.25 -9.62 -25.22
C LYS A 77 9.36 -10.61 -26.38
N GLY A 78 10.59 -10.88 -26.83
CA GLY A 78 10.93 -11.89 -27.83
C GLY A 78 10.57 -11.51 -29.28
N ASP A 79 10.92 -12.39 -30.21
CA ASP A 79 10.79 -12.16 -31.66
C ASP A 79 9.33 -12.13 -32.15
N ASN A 80 8.40 -12.64 -31.34
CA ASN A 80 6.96 -12.67 -31.64
C ASN A 80 6.20 -11.44 -31.08
N PHE A 81 6.90 -10.50 -30.43
CA PHE A 81 6.31 -9.29 -29.83
C PHE A 81 5.13 -9.58 -28.88
N ALA A 82 5.17 -10.71 -28.17
CA ALA A 82 4.12 -11.04 -27.21
C ALA A 82 4.14 -10.04 -26.04
N PRO A 83 2.97 -9.53 -25.59
CA PRO A 83 2.90 -8.68 -24.40
C PRO A 83 3.35 -9.44 -23.16
N VAL A 84 4.05 -8.73 -22.28
CA VAL A 84 4.40 -9.24 -20.95
C VAL A 84 3.19 -9.10 -20.05
N THR A 85 2.64 -10.21 -19.59
CA THR A 85 1.46 -10.24 -18.70
C THR A 85 1.78 -10.78 -17.31
N ASP A 86 3.00 -11.26 -17.11
CA ASP A 86 3.47 -12.01 -15.94
C ASP A 86 4.45 -11.19 -15.07
N THR A 87 4.57 -9.88 -15.30
CA THR A 87 5.55 -9.03 -14.61
C THR A 87 4.92 -7.78 -14.01
N VAL A 88 5.23 -7.56 -12.73
CA VAL A 88 4.93 -6.33 -11.99
C VAL A 88 6.25 -5.60 -11.72
N LEU A 89 6.26 -4.31 -12.00
CA LEU A 89 7.36 -3.41 -11.74
C LEU A 89 7.17 -2.76 -10.38
N LEU A 90 8.23 -2.75 -9.59
CA LEU A 90 8.21 -2.28 -8.22
C LEU A 90 9.20 -1.12 -8.07
N ASN A 91 8.70 0.02 -7.61
CA ASN A 91 9.49 1.20 -7.28
C ASN A 91 9.72 1.20 -5.77
N LEU A 92 10.98 1.05 -5.35
CA LEU A 92 11.35 0.85 -3.96
C LEU A 92 11.82 2.14 -3.29
N ASN A 93 11.40 2.33 -2.04
CA ASN A 93 11.97 3.26 -1.09
C ASN A 93 12.83 2.47 -0.08
N CYS A 94 14.14 2.62 -0.20
CA CYS A 94 15.17 1.98 0.61
C CYS A 94 15.83 2.95 1.60
N ASN A 95 15.13 4.03 1.94
CA ASN A 95 15.48 4.85 3.10
C ASN A 95 14.88 4.23 4.37
N ALA A 96 15.38 4.63 5.54
CA ALA A 96 14.81 4.16 6.80
C ALA A 96 13.33 4.58 6.94
N GLY A 97 12.56 3.76 7.65
CA GLY A 97 11.12 4.00 7.88
C GLY A 97 10.82 5.41 8.43
N VAL A 98 11.69 5.93 9.30
CA VAL A 98 11.71 7.33 9.74
C VAL A 98 13.14 7.86 9.79
N ALA A 99 13.32 9.11 9.38
CA ALA A 99 14.60 9.80 9.44
C ALA A 99 15.11 9.94 10.89
N SER A 100 16.41 9.74 11.07
CA SER A 100 17.13 9.99 12.32
C SER A 100 18.24 11.03 12.10
N ALA A 101 18.97 11.37 13.17
CA ALA A 101 20.14 12.24 13.06
C ALA A 101 21.27 11.65 12.18
N LYS A 102 21.27 10.33 11.95
CA LYS A 102 22.34 9.61 11.24
C LYS A 102 21.85 8.82 10.02
N THR A 103 20.54 8.68 9.84
CA THR A 103 19.96 7.84 8.80
C THR A 103 18.87 8.62 8.06
N PRO A 104 18.97 8.79 6.73
CA PRO A 104 17.90 9.39 5.96
C PRO A 104 16.65 8.48 5.98
N GLY A 105 15.48 9.09 5.90
CA GLY A 105 14.21 8.37 6.02
C GLY A 105 13.01 9.29 5.85
N ASN A 106 11.81 8.74 6.05
CA ASN A 106 10.59 9.55 5.99
C ASN A 106 10.55 10.55 7.16
N SER A 107 10.00 11.74 6.92
CA SER A 107 9.78 12.67 8.03
C SER A 107 8.82 12.05 9.04
N ALA A 108 9.11 12.14 10.34
CA ALA A 108 8.20 11.67 11.39
C ALA A 108 6.82 12.34 11.34
N ALA A 109 6.73 13.51 10.68
CA ALA A 109 5.50 14.24 10.47
C ALA A 109 4.79 13.92 9.14
N SER A 110 5.37 13.08 8.27
CA SER A 110 4.67 12.63 7.05
C SER A 110 3.69 11.48 7.38
N PRO A 111 2.68 11.24 6.54
CA PRO A 111 1.81 10.06 6.69
C PRO A 111 2.58 8.75 6.79
N GLU A 112 3.60 8.58 5.94
CA GLU A 112 4.44 7.39 5.84
C GLU A 112 5.31 7.24 7.10
N GLY A 113 5.94 8.32 7.56
CA GLY A 113 6.74 8.27 8.78
C GLY A 113 5.91 8.01 10.04
N ARG A 114 4.67 8.52 10.11
CA ARG A 114 3.74 8.16 11.18
C ARG A 114 3.33 6.69 11.12
N ALA A 115 3.07 6.16 9.93
CA ALA A 115 2.75 4.74 9.75
C ALA A 115 3.93 3.85 10.18
N ALA A 116 5.16 4.21 9.80
CA ALA A 116 6.37 3.48 10.22
C ALA A 116 6.56 3.50 11.75
N ILE A 117 6.32 4.64 12.43
CA ILE A 117 6.36 4.71 13.90
C ILE A 117 5.28 3.82 14.52
N ALA A 118 4.09 3.77 13.94
CA ALA A 118 3.01 2.92 14.45
C ALA A 118 3.33 1.43 14.26
N ALA A 119 3.82 1.04 13.08
CA ALA A 119 4.23 -0.33 12.78
C ALA A 119 5.35 -0.82 13.72
N ALA A 120 6.41 -0.01 13.88
CA ALA A 120 7.52 -0.36 14.79
C ALA A 120 7.07 -0.54 16.26
N LYS A 121 6.05 0.19 16.71
CA LYS A 121 5.45 -0.01 18.04
C LYS A 121 4.70 -1.34 18.12
N GLN A 122 3.92 -1.67 17.09
CA GLN A 122 3.18 -2.92 17.03
C GLN A 122 4.12 -4.13 16.99
N GLU A 123 5.18 -4.08 16.20
CA GLU A 123 6.22 -5.12 16.15
C GLU A 123 6.87 -5.32 17.52
N ALA A 124 7.28 -4.22 18.18
CA ALA A 124 7.86 -4.29 19.52
C ALA A 124 6.89 -4.90 20.56
N GLU A 125 5.60 -4.60 20.48
CA GLU A 125 4.57 -5.21 21.33
C GLU A 125 4.39 -6.71 21.04
N GLN A 126 4.39 -7.10 19.77
CA GLN A 126 4.30 -8.51 19.35
C GLN A 126 5.51 -9.32 19.81
N GLU A 127 6.72 -8.79 19.63
CA GLU A 127 7.96 -9.44 20.09
C GLU A 127 7.96 -9.64 21.62
N GLN A 128 7.49 -8.64 22.38
CA GLN A 128 7.37 -8.78 23.84
C GLN A 128 6.37 -9.87 24.24
N GLN A 129 5.22 -9.95 23.55
CA GLN A 129 4.24 -11.00 23.78
C GLN A 129 4.78 -12.39 23.43
N GLN A 130 5.50 -12.50 22.32
CA GLN A 130 6.09 -13.75 21.87
C GLN A 130 7.20 -14.21 22.81
N ALA A 131 8.07 -13.30 23.24
CA ALA A 131 9.08 -13.59 24.26
C ALA A 131 8.45 -14.05 25.58
N ALA A 132 7.37 -13.40 26.03
CA ALA A 132 6.64 -13.84 27.22
C ALA A 132 6.00 -15.23 27.05
N ALA A 133 5.44 -15.52 25.89
CA ALA A 133 4.85 -16.83 25.56
C ALA A 133 5.92 -17.94 25.53
N ASP A 134 7.08 -17.67 24.96
CA ASP A 134 8.17 -18.66 24.87
C ASP A 134 8.82 -18.90 26.24
N GLN A 135 8.93 -17.87 27.08
CA GLN A 135 9.33 -18.02 28.49
C GLN A 135 8.32 -18.84 29.30
N ALA A 136 7.02 -18.74 28.99
CA ALA A 136 5.98 -19.56 29.62
C ALA A 136 6.04 -21.02 29.17
N LYS A 137 6.32 -21.29 27.88
CA LYS A 137 6.50 -22.65 27.34
C LYS A 137 7.73 -23.37 27.90
N THR A 138 8.80 -22.62 28.22
CA THR A 138 10.06 -23.20 28.73
C THR A 138 9.99 -23.56 30.23
N LYS A 139 8.97 -23.08 30.94
CA LYS A 139 8.76 -23.36 32.39
C LYS A 139 7.84 -24.55 32.66
N HIS A 140 7.36 -25.24 31.63
CA HIS A 140 6.58 -26.47 31.68
C HIS A 140 7.34 -27.61 31.02
#